data_AF-Q8R7D6-F1
#
_entry.id   AF-Q8R7D6-F1
#
_cell.length_a   1.000
_cell.length_b   1.000
_cell.length_c   1.000
_cell.angle_alpha   90.00
_cell.angle_beta   90.00
_cell.angle_gamma   90.00
#
_symmetry.space_group_name_H-M   'P 1'
#
loop_
_entity.id
_entity.type
_entity.pdbx_description
1 polymer ?
#
loop_
_entity_poly.entity_id
_entity_poly.type
_entity_poly.pdbx_seq_one_letter_code
_entity_poly.pdbx_strand_id
1 'polypeptide(L)'
;MSEVINNREYRRKLLKEVIKELHRGKSVAEVKEKFKDVIDGITSTELSAIEQELINEGLDVKEVQRLCDVHAEVFRESLEQLKKPETIPGHPVHTFKEENRAIEKHINENIKPALEKLKSSGSFEDAQKLLEHINLLMDIDKHYSRKENLLFPYLEKYGITGPPSVMWGVDDEIRKMLKDLRTTLINYDNSKKEEILQHANATLNKILDMIFKEENILLPMALDTLTEDEWISIMEESDEIGYCLIEPEIKWHPERVNVEKKEKFSDEASQSYIKFDTGILKPEEISAIFDNLPFDITFVDKDDIVKYFSNTKDRIFARTKSVIGRKVQYCHPPASVHIVEQLLQDFKSGKKSHEDFWIKLGDKYVFIRYFAIRDKNGEYIGTLEVTQDIAPIKAIEGEKRLMS
;
A
#
# COMPACT_ATOMS: atom_id res chain seq x y z
N MET A 1 5.43 -31.50 -1.94
CA MET A 1 4.77 -30.29 -2.48
C MET A 1 3.25 -30.36 -2.43
N SER A 2 2.63 -31.53 -2.63
CA SER A 2 1.19 -31.72 -2.42
C SER A 2 0.73 -31.46 -0.99
N GLU A 3 1.55 -31.78 0.02
CA GLU A 3 1.17 -31.64 1.45
C GLU A 3 1.07 -30.18 1.94
N VAL A 4 1.95 -29.28 1.49
CA VAL A 4 1.95 -27.86 1.91
C VAL A 4 0.88 -27.05 1.15
N ILE A 5 0.64 -27.38 -0.12
CA ILE A 5 -0.45 -26.82 -0.93
C ILE A 5 -1.81 -27.31 -0.40
N ASN A 6 -1.89 -28.60 -0.01
CA ASN A 6 -3.04 -29.12 0.73
C ASN A 6 -3.26 -28.29 1.99
N ASN A 7 -2.21 -27.94 2.74
CA ASN A 7 -2.35 -27.28 4.04
C ASN A 7 -3.02 -25.90 3.95
N ARG A 8 -2.72 -25.07 2.94
CA ARG A 8 -3.33 -23.73 2.80
C ARG A 8 -4.77 -23.76 2.29
N GLU A 9 -5.06 -24.59 1.29
CA GLU A 9 -6.45 -24.80 0.83
C GLU A 9 -7.30 -25.50 1.89
N TYR A 10 -6.71 -26.46 2.62
CA TYR A 10 -7.34 -27.15 3.74
C TYR A 10 -7.62 -26.19 4.89
N ARG A 11 -6.67 -25.33 5.26
CA ARG A 11 -6.87 -24.27 6.26
C ARG A 11 -7.99 -23.32 5.86
N ARG A 12 -8.04 -22.87 4.60
CA ARG A 12 -9.15 -22.04 4.08
C ARG A 12 -10.50 -22.75 4.14
N LYS A 13 -10.56 -24.04 3.79
CA LYS A 13 -11.78 -24.85 3.93
C LYS A 13 -12.23 -24.95 5.38
N LEU A 14 -11.30 -25.15 6.31
CA LEU A 14 -11.59 -25.23 7.74
C LEU A 14 -12.08 -23.89 8.30
N LEU A 15 -11.48 -22.76 7.90
CA LEU A 15 -11.95 -21.43 8.30
C LEU A 15 -13.32 -21.08 7.72
N LYS A 16 -13.63 -21.51 6.50
CA LYS A 16 -15.01 -21.44 5.96
C LYS A 16 -15.98 -22.26 6.80
N GLU A 17 -15.57 -23.43 7.27
CA GLU A 17 -16.41 -24.28 8.13
C GLU A 17 -16.61 -23.65 9.52
N VAL A 18 -15.62 -22.95 10.08
CA VAL A 18 -15.76 -22.15 11.32
C VAL A 18 -16.93 -21.18 11.20
N ILE A 19 -16.95 -20.37 10.14
CA ILE A 19 -18.01 -19.38 9.91
C ILE A 19 -19.34 -20.09 9.64
N LYS A 20 -19.38 -21.14 8.81
CA LYS A 20 -20.60 -21.92 8.56
C LYS A 20 -21.18 -22.54 9.83
N GLU A 21 -20.36 -23.00 10.78
CA GLU A 21 -20.83 -23.54 12.06
C GLU A 21 -21.42 -22.47 12.99
N LEU A 22 -20.86 -21.26 13.01
CA LEU A 22 -21.44 -20.11 13.72
C LEU A 22 -22.79 -19.71 13.11
N HIS A 23 -22.89 -19.68 11.78
CA HIS A 23 -24.16 -19.46 11.05
C HIS A 23 -25.20 -20.56 11.30
N ARG A 24 -24.77 -21.80 11.61
CA ARG A 24 -25.67 -22.90 12.02
C ARG A 24 -26.10 -22.82 13.50
N GLY A 25 -25.70 -21.77 14.23
CA GLY A 25 -26.12 -21.50 15.60
C GLY A 25 -25.26 -22.16 16.68
N LYS A 26 -24.06 -22.65 16.36
CA LYS A 26 -23.11 -23.11 17.38
C LYS A 26 -22.58 -21.94 18.21
N SER A 27 -22.26 -22.19 19.47
CA SER A 27 -21.67 -21.17 20.34
C SER A 27 -20.20 -20.90 19.99
N VAL A 28 -19.74 -19.68 20.28
CA VAL A 28 -18.34 -19.25 20.15
C VAL A 28 -17.39 -20.22 20.85
N ALA A 29 -17.76 -20.70 22.05
CA ALA A 29 -16.92 -21.59 22.86
C ALA A 29 -16.69 -22.94 22.17
N GLU A 30 -17.74 -23.55 21.62
CA GLU A 30 -17.66 -24.82 20.90
C GLU A 30 -16.82 -24.73 19.63
N VAL A 31 -16.92 -23.60 18.92
CA VAL A 31 -16.17 -23.36 17.67
C VAL A 31 -14.70 -23.05 17.97
N LYS A 32 -14.40 -22.27 19.01
CA LYS A 32 -13.01 -22.02 19.46
C LYS A 32 -12.29 -23.29 19.88
N GLU A 33 -12.95 -24.17 20.64
CA GLU A 33 -12.36 -25.43 21.09
C GLU A 33 -12.07 -26.37 19.91
N LYS A 34 -13.00 -26.44 18.94
CA LYS A 34 -12.90 -27.35 17.79
C LYS A 34 -11.89 -26.91 16.72
N PHE A 35 -11.63 -25.61 16.58
CA PHE A 35 -10.81 -25.06 15.49
C PHE A 35 -9.60 -24.24 15.95
N LYS A 36 -9.16 -24.40 17.20
CA LYS A 36 -8.07 -23.62 17.81
C LYS A 36 -6.83 -23.47 16.93
N ASP A 37 -6.27 -24.57 16.42
CA ASP A 37 -5.06 -24.57 15.60
C ASP A 37 -5.25 -23.88 14.22
N VAL A 38 -6.50 -23.74 13.78
CA VAL A 38 -6.87 -23.09 12.52
C VAL A 38 -7.11 -21.60 12.72
N ILE A 39 -7.65 -21.22 13.88
CA ILE A 39 -7.95 -19.84 14.29
C ILE A 39 -6.64 -19.09 14.61
N ASP A 40 -5.69 -19.75 15.26
CA ASP A 40 -4.40 -19.16 15.63
C ASP A 40 -3.61 -18.70 14.39
N GLY A 41 -3.21 -17.42 14.39
CA GLY A 41 -2.40 -16.81 13.33
C GLY A 41 -3.18 -16.35 12.09
N ILE A 42 -4.51 -16.25 12.16
CA ILE A 42 -5.33 -15.62 11.10
C ILE A 42 -5.05 -14.11 11.01
N THR A 43 -5.08 -13.55 9.80
CA THR A 43 -4.97 -12.11 9.55
C THR A 43 -6.32 -11.50 9.19
N SER A 44 -6.48 -10.18 9.39
CA SER A 44 -7.69 -9.45 8.97
C SER A 44 -7.99 -9.63 7.47
N THR A 45 -6.94 -9.61 6.64
CA THR A 45 -7.04 -9.86 5.20
C THR A 45 -7.50 -11.27 4.84
N GLU A 46 -7.10 -12.30 5.59
CA GLU A 46 -7.58 -13.66 5.38
C GLU A 46 -9.05 -13.81 5.79
N LEU A 47 -9.46 -13.17 6.89
CA LEU A 47 -10.84 -13.17 7.35
C LEU A 47 -11.78 -12.51 6.33
N SER A 48 -11.45 -11.29 5.86
CA SER A 48 -12.27 -10.58 4.86
C SER A 48 -12.37 -11.32 3.53
N ALA A 49 -11.28 -11.98 3.09
CA ALA A 49 -11.30 -12.79 1.87
C ALA A 49 -12.26 -13.99 1.98
N ILE A 50 -12.34 -14.61 3.16
CA ILE A 50 -13.22 -15.75 3.42
C ILE A 50 -14.68 -15.31 3.50
N GLU A 51 -14.97 -14.19 4.17
CA GLU A 51 -16.34 -13.63 4.25
C GLU A 51 -16.85 -13.25 2.86
N GLN A 52 -16.01 -12.62 2.04
CA GLN A 52 -16.35 -12.29 0.65
C GLN A 52 -16.61 -13.55 -0.19
N GLU A 53 -15.85 -14.62 0.03
CA GLU A 53 -16.06 -15.91 -0.64
C GLU A 53 -17.39 -16.55 -0.23
N LEU A 54 -17.77 -16.48 1.04
CA LEU A 54 -19.05 -17.00 1.54
C LEU A 54 -20.25 -16.21 0.98
N ILE A 55 -20.12 -14.89 0.84
CA ILE A 55 -21.12 -14.05 0.15
C ILE A 55 -21.27 -14.49 -1.31
N ASN A 56 -20.15 -14.74 -2.00
CA ASN A 56 -20.17 -15.24 -3.38
C ASN A 56 -20.77 -16.66 -3.49
N GLU A 57 -20.63 -17.49 -2.44
CA GLU A 57 -21.26 -18.82 -2.30
C GLU A 57 -22.77 -18.73 -1.95
N GLY A 58 -23.34 -17.53 -1.80
CA GLY A 58 -24.78 -17.30 -1.62
C GLY A 58 -25.22 -16.98 -0.19
N LEU A 59 -24.29 -16.69 0.72
CA LEU A 59 -24.59 -16.22 2.07
C LEU A 59 -25.14 -14.78 2.03
N ASP A 60 -26.27 -14.53 2.70
CA ASP A 60 -26.88 -13.20 2.75
C ASP A 60 -25.93 -12.22 3.48
N VAL A 61 -25.65 -11.08 2.84
CA VAL A 61 -24.84 -9.99 3.38
C VAL A 61 -25.36 -9.53 4.76
N LYS A 62 -26.68 -9.56 4.98
CA LYS A 62 -27.28 -9.23 6.29
C LYS A 62 -26.94 -10.24 7.37
N GLU A 63 -26.79 -11.51 7.01
CA GLU A 63 -26.42 -12.56 7.96
C GLU A 63 -24.92 -12.51 8.27
N VAL A 64 -24.09 -12.12 7.30
CA VAL A 64 -22.66 -11.82 7.52
C VAL A 64 -22.49 -10.63 8.46
N GLN A 65 -23.26 -9.56 8.25
CA GLN A 65 -23.27 -8.39 9.15
C GLN A 65 -23.69 -8.74 10.57
N ARG A 66 -24.73 -9.58 10.73
CA ARG A 66 -25.24 -10.00 12.05
C ARG A 66 -24.22 -10.81 12.86
N LEU A 67 -23.37 -11.58 12.18
CA LEU A 67 -22.38 -12.45 12.80
C LEU A 67 -20.97 -11.84 12.85
N CYS A 68 -20.77 -10.63 12.30
CA CYS A 68 -19.52 -9.88 12.38
C CYS A 68 -19.05 -9.71 13.84
N ASP A 69 -19.96 -9.45 14.77
CA ASP A 69 -19.66 -9.34 16.21
C ASP A 69 -19.21 -10.68 16.83
N VAL A 70 -19.79 -11.78 16.36
CA VAL A 70 -19.50 -13.15 16.82
C VAL A 70 -18.20 -13.68 16.20
N HIS A 71 -17.93 -13.37 14.93
CA HIS A 71 -16.68 -13.67 14.23
C HIS A 71 -15.52 -12.94 14.90
N ALA A 72 -15.65 -11.63 15.12
CA ALA A 72 -14.66 -10.82 15.81
C ALA A 72 -14.32 -11.38 17.20
N GLU A 73 -15.29 -11.96 17.91
CA GLU A 73 -15.09 -12.59 19.22
C GLU A 73 -14.36 -13.95 19.15
N VAL A 74 -14.56 -14.72 18.09
CA VAL A 74 -13.82 -15.98 17.83
C VAL A 74 -12.35 -15.71 17.53
N PHE A 75 -12.05 -14.65 16.77
CA PHE A 75 -10.68 -14.33 16.30
C PHE A 75 -9.96 -13.26 17.15
N ARG A 76 -10.61 -12.72 18.19
CA ARG A 76 -10.13 -11.61 19.04
C ARG A 76 -8.71 -11.82 19.58
N GLU A 77 -8.43 -12.96 20.20
CA GLU A 77 -7.12 -13.25 20.83
C GLU A 77 -5.96 -13.33 19.81
N SER A 78 -6.23 -13.72 18.56
CA SER A 78 -5.22 -13.74 17.49
C SER A 78 -5.04 -12.37 16.83
N LEU A 79 -6.12 -11.60 16.69
CA LEU A 79 -6.07 -10.22 16.16
C LEU A 79 -5.42 -9.24 17.16
N GLU A 80 -5.54 -9.50 18.46
CA GLU A 80 -4.91 -8.73 19.54
C GLU A 80 -3.38 -8.88 19.62
N GLN A 81 -2.78 -9.87 18.92
CA GLN A 81 -1.32 -10.07 18.90
C GLN A 81 -0.60 -9.29 17.80
N LEU A 82 -1.31 -8.61 16.90
CA LEU A 82 -0.71 -7.69 15.93
C LEU A 82 -0.64 -6.30 16.56
N LYS A 83 0.56 -5.77 16.80
CA LYS A 83 0.71 -4.36 17.19
C LYS A 83 0.10 -3.49 16.09
N LYS A 84 -0.94 -2.75 16.41
CA LYS A 84 -1.57 -1.82 15.48
C LYS A 84 -0.56 -0.72 15.12
N PRO A 85 -0.47 -0.26 13.85
CA PRO A 85 0.50 0.76 13.44
C PRO A 85 0.45 2.05 14.26
N GLU A 86 -0.73 2.40 14.79
CA GLU A 86 -0.93 3.51 15.74
C GLU A 86 -0.15 3.39 17.06
N THR A 87 0.34 2.19 17.42
CA THR A 87 1.10 1.90 18.64
C THR A 87 2.60 1.67 18.37
N ILE A 88 3.05 1.84 17.12
CA ILE A 88 4.44 1.62 16.74
C ILE A 88 5.19 2.95 16.78
N PRO A 89 6.14 3.15 17.72
CA PRO A 89 6.93 4.38 17.78
C PRO A 89 7.60 4.68 16.44
N GLY A 90 7.51 5.94 16.02
CA GLY A 90 8.05 6.43 14.76
C GLY A 90 7.13 6.30 13.56
N HIS A 91 6.05 5.52 13.63
CA HIS A 91 5.09 5.44 12.52
C HIS A 91 4.38 6.81 12.39
N PRO A 92 4.09 7.33 11.18
CA PRO A 92 3.45 8.64 11.04
C PRO A 92 2.16 8.79 11.85
N VAL A 93 1.30 7.77 11.85
CA VAL A 93 0.06 7.76 12.66
C VAL A 93 0.34 7.84 14.16
N HIS A 94 1.34 7.11 14.66
CA HIS A 94 1.75 7.22 16.06
C HIS A 94 2.21 8.66 16.35
N THR A 95 2.99 9.26 15.45
CA THR A 95 3.49 10.63 15.60
C THR A 95 2.36 11.66 15.62
N PHE A 96 1.36 11.56 14.72
CA PHE A 96 0.17 12.42 14.77
C PHE A 96 -0.59 12.29 16.09
N LYS A 97 -0.75 11.06 16.61
CA LYS A 97 -1.40 10.83 17.92
C LYS A 97 -0.62 11.41 19.09
N GLU A 98 0.71 11.25 19.10
CA GLU A 98 1.55 11.82 20.16
C GLU A 98 1.54 13.36 20.13
N GLU A 99 1.50 13.98 18.95
CA GLU A 99 1.33 15.43 18.85
C GLU A 99 -0.04 15.88 19.37
N ASN A 100 -1.10 15.14 19.05
CA ASN A 100 -2.44 15.38 19.59
C ASN A 100 -2.44 15.29 21.12
N ARG A 101 -1.78 14.28 21.70
CA ARG A 101 -1.57 14.16 23.14
C ARG A 101 -0.80 15.34 23.71
N ALA A 102 0.25 15.81 23.04
CA ALA A 102 1.04 16.96 23.46
C ALA A 102 0.22 18.26 23.45
N ILE A 103 -0.61 18.46 22.42
CA ILE A 103 -1.55 19.58 22.31
C ILE A 103 -2.57 19.52 23.46
N GLU A 104 -3.24 18.38 23.66
CA GLU A 104 -4.20 18.19 24.76
C GLU A 104 -3.57 18.49 26.12
N LYS A 105 -2.36 17.97 26.35
CA LYS A 105 -1.61 18.20 27.58
C LYS A 105 -1.32 19.68 27.78
N HIS A 106 -0.81 20.37 26.77
CA HIS A 106 -0.52 21.80 26.84
C HIS A 106 -1.79 22.64 27.10
N ILE A 107 -2.90 22.27 26.45
CA ILE A 107 -4.21 22.90 26.68
C ILE A 107 -4.66 22.73 28.14
N ASN A 108 -4.60 21.50 28.66
CA ASN A 108 -5.14 21.17 29.98
C ASN A 108 -4.26 21.63 31.14
N GLU A 109 -2.94 21.48 31.01
CA GLU A 109 -1.99 21.74 32.10
C GLU A 109 -1.51 23.20 32.13
N ASN A 110 -1.52 23.90 30.99
CA ASN A 110 -0.96 25.26 30.90
C ASN A 110 -2.03 26.30 30.51
N ILE A 111 -2.75 26.11 29.39
CA ILE A 111 -3.66 27.14 28.86
C ILE A 111 -4.90 27.30 29.73
N LYS A 112 -5.59 26.22 30.11
CA LYS A 112 -6.79 26.29 30.96
C LYS A 112 -6.50 26.94 32.32
N PRO A 113 -5.41 26.58 33.05
CA PRO A 113 -5.04 27.30 34.26
C PRO A 113 -4.71 28.78 34.05
N ALA A 114 -4.03 29.14 32.95
CA ALA A 114 -3.75 30.53 32.62
C ALA A 114 -5.04 31.32 32.32
N LEU A 115 -6.01 30.70 31.64
CA LEU A 115 -7.33 31.28 31.42
C LEU A 115 -8.09 31.54 32.73
N GLU A 116 -8.09 30.60 33.67
CA GLU A 116 -8.74 30.80 34.97
C GLU A 116 -8.05 31.89 35.82
N LYS A 117 -6.72 32.00 35.74
CA LYS A 117 -5.98 33.11 36.36
C LYS A 117 -6.39 34.45 35.74
N LEU A 118 -6.39 34.57 34.41
CA LEU A 118 -6.82 35.78 33.72
C LEU A 118 -8.28 36.13 34.06
N LYS A 119 -9.17 35.14 34.15
CA LYS A 119 -10.56 35.31 34.54
C LYS A 119 -10.70 35.91 35.95
N SER A 120 -9.90 35.43 36.90
CA SER A 120 -9.95 35.91 38.28
C SER A 120 -9.30 37.30 38.47
N SER A 121 -8.13 37.55 37.89
CA SER A 121 -7.36 38.79 38.11
C SER A 121 -7.67 39.90 37.10
N GLY A 122 -7.88 39.58 35.82
CA GLY A 122 -7.90 40.55 34.71
C GLY A 122 -6.58 41.31 34.51
N SER A 123 -5.46 40.80 35.03
CA SER A 123 -4.18 41.51 34.98
C SER A 123 -3.52 41.40 33.61
N PHE A 124 -2.77 42.44 33.22
CA PHE A 124 -1.95 42.41 32.01
C PHE A 124 -0.88 41.31 32.06
N GLU A 125 -0.30 41.04 33.25
CA GLU A 125 0.71 40.00 33.43
C GLU A 125 0.14 38.60 33.16
N ASP A 126 -1.08 38.31 33.62
CA ASP A 126 -1.73 37.02 33.35
C ASP A 126 -2.12 36.87 31.87
N ALA A 127 -2.48 37.97 31.21
CA ALA A 127 -2.70 37.98 29.77
C ALA A 127 -1.41 37.69 28.98
N GLN A 128 -0.26 38.21 29.42
CA GLN A 128 1.04 37.88 28.81
C GLN A 128 1.42 36.41 29.02
N LYS A 129 1.20 35.85 30.20
CA LYS A 129 1.42 34.40 30.44
C LYS A 129 0.54 33.52 29.54
N LEU A 130 -0.74 33.91 29.36
CA LEU A 130 -1.62 33.24 28.41
C LEU A 130 -1.09 33.37 26.97
N LEU A 131 -0.62 34.55 26.58
CA LEU A 131 -0.03 34.80 25.26
C LEU A 131 1.19 33.91 25.00
N GLU A 132 2.06 33.68 25.99
CA GLU A 132 3.19 32.75 25.86
C GLU A 132 2.72 31.34 25.51
N HIS A 133 1.69 30.82 26.19
CA HIS A 133 1.15 29.50 25.89
C HIS A 133 0.43 29.43 24.54
N ILE A 134 -0.27 30.49 24.13
CA ILE A 134 -0.89 30.59 22.80
C ILE A 134 0.19 30.65 21.71
N ASN A 135 1.28 31.39 21.92
CA ASN A 135 2.42 31.42 21.00
C ASN A 135 3.02 30.04 20.79
N LEU A 136 3.16 29.25 21.86
CA LEU A 136 3.61 27.86 21.74
C LEU A 136 2.57 26.99 20.99
N LEU A 137 1.27 27.18 21.24
CA LEU A 137 0.21 26.45 20.55
C LEU A 137 0.11 26.78 19.05
N MET A 138 0.63 27.93 18.59
CA MET A 138 0.71 28.24 17.15
C MET A 138 1.52 27.20 16.36
N ASP A 139 2.36 26.40 17.04
CA ASP A 139 3.13 25.32 16.42
C ASP A 139 2.24 24.21 15.81
N ILE A 140 0.94 24.18 16.17
CA ILE A 140 -0.08 23.32 15.57
C ILE A 140 -0.17 23.45 14.05
N ASP A 141 0.27 24.57 13.49
CA ASP A 141 0.32 24.79 12.04
C ASP A 141 1.17 23.73 11.33
N LYS A 142 2.25 23.24 11.95
CA LYS A 142 3.07 22.16 11.39
C LYS A 142 2.29 20.84 11.33
N HIS A 143 1.55 20.50 12.38
CA HIS A 143 0.71 19.30 12.42
C HIS A 143 -0.31 19.33 11.28
N TYR A 144 -1.07 20.43 11.16
CA TYR A 144 -2.03 20.60 10.08
C TYR A 144 -1.38 20.62 8.71
N SER A 145 -0.24 21.29 8.55
CA SER A 145 0.49 21.32 7.28
C SER A 145 0.96 19.93 6.85
N ARG A 146 1.43 19.07 7.76
CA ARG A 146 1.77 17.69 7.40
C ARG A 146 0.54 16.87 7.01
N LYS A 147 -0.56 17.02 7.75
CA LYS A 147 -1.83 16.37 7.41
C LYS A 147 -2.32 16.80 6.01
N GLU A 148 -2.26 18.09 5.71
CA GLU A 148 -2.75 18.68 4.47
C GLU A 148 -1.88 18.38 3.26
N ASN A 149 -0.55 18.44 3.41
CA ASN A 149 0.37 18.34 2.29
C ASN A 149 0.99 16.94 2.13
N LEU A 150 1.00 16.12 3.17
CA LEU A 150 1.57 14.77 3.12
C LEU A 150 0.51 13.68 3.20
N LEU A 151 -0.55 13.83 4.00
CA LEU A 151 -1.55 12.76 4.19
C LEU A 151 -2.71 12.84 3.20
N PHE A 152 -3.30 14.01 3.01
CA PHE A 152 -4.47 14.20 2.13
C PHE A 152 -4.20 13.83 0.66
N PRO A 153 -3.06 14.17 0.03
CA PRO A 153 -2.84 13.84 -1.37
C PRO A 153 -2.90 12.33 -1.67
N TYR A 154 -2.45 11.49 -0.73
CA TYR A 154 -2.58 10.04 -0.87
C TYR A 154 -4.04 9.60 -0.75
N LEU A 155 -4.81 10.10 0.22
CA LEU A 155 -6.24 9.80 0.32
C LEU A 155 -7.00 10.19 -0.96
N GLU A 156 -6.69 11.34 -1.53
CA GLU A 156 -7.29 11.84 -2.77
C GLU A 156 -6.95 10.97 -3.98
N LYS A 157 -5.72 10.43 -4.05
CA LYS A 157 -5.31 9.44 -5.07
C LYS A 157 -6.19 8.18 -5.04
N TYR A 158 -6.69 7.80 -3.86
CA TYR A 158 -7.66 6.71 -3.68
C TYR A 158 -9.13 7.14 -3.83
N GLY A 159 -9.38 8.37 -4.27
CA GLY A 159 -10.72 8.91 -4.51
C GLY A 159 -11.43 9.44 -3.26
N ILE A 160 -10.72 9.55 -2.12
CA ILE A 160 -11.26 10.07 -0.87
C ILE A 160 -10.96 11.57 -0.78
N THR A 161 -11.87 12.41 -1.28
CA THR A 161 -11.66 13.86 -1.37
C THR A 161 -12.50 14.68 -0.38
N GLY A 162 -13.64 14.15 0.04
CA GLY A 162 -14.60 14.85 0.91
C GLY A 162 -14.06 15.15 2.33
N PRO A 163 -13.67 14.13 3.11
CA PRO A 163 -13.14 14.35 4.46
C PRO A 163 -11.89 15.26 4.50
N PRO A 164 -10.86 15.07 3.64
CA PRO A 164 -9.73 16.00 3.55
C PRO A 164 -10.14 17.46 3.34
N SER A 165 -11.01 17.73 2.36
CA SER A 165 -11.45 19.09 2.04
C SER A 165 -12.17 19.76 3.21
N VAL A 166 -13.03 19.02 3.92
CA VAL A 166 -13.77 19.55 5.07
C VAL A 166 -12.83 19.79 6.25
N MET A 167 -11.90 18.87 6.52
CA MET A 167 -10.94 19.01 7.62
C MET A 167 -10.01 20.21 7.39
N TRP A 168 -9.48 20.37 6.18
CA TRP A 168 -8.67 21.54 5.82
C TRP A 168 -9.41 22.86 6.11
N GLY A 169 -10.67 22.96 5.68
CA GLY A 169 -11.46 24.16 5.96
C GLY A 169 -11.60 24.46 7.46
N VAL A 170 -11.72 23.43 8.30
CA VAL A 170 -11.76 23.59 9.76
C VAL A 170 -10.37 23.93 10.32
N ASP A 171 -9.29 23.39 9.77
CA ASP A 171 -7.91 23.74 10.14
C ASP A 171 -7.64 25.23 9.90
N ASP A 172 -8.07 25.76 8.75
CA ASP A 172 -7.98 27.19 8.43
C ASP A 172 -8.78 28.08 9.38
N GLU A 173 -9.98 27.64 9.78
CA GLU A 173 -10.76 28.33 10.80
C GLU A 173 -10.02 28.36 12.15
N ILE A 174 -9.43 27.24 12.57
CA ILE A 174 -8.64 27.15 13.80
C ILE A 174 -7.41 28.07 13.74
N ARG A 175 -6.64 28.03 12.64
CA ARG A 175 -5.50 28.93 12.43
C ARG A 175 -5.89 30.40 12.56
N LYS A 176 -7.01 30.77 11.95
CA LYS A 176 -7.53 32.14 12.03
C LYS A 176 -7.91 32.52 13.46
N MET A 177 -8.66 31.66 14.16
CA MET A 177 -9.05 31.89 15.55
C MET A 177 -7.83 32.06 16.46
N LEU A 178 -6.82 31.20 16.33
CA LEU A 178 -5.56 31.32 17.08
C LEU A 178 -4.83 32.64 16.78
N LYS A 179 -4.73 33.03 15.51
CA LYS A 179 -4.08 34.28 15.08
C LYS A 179 -4.80 35.52 15.63
N ASP A 180 -6.12 35.51 15.58
CA ASP A 180 -6.96 36.61 16.08
C ASP A 180 -6.85 36.70 17.61
N LEU A 181 -6.95 35.56 18.31
CA LEU A 181 -6.76 35.48 19.77
C LEU A 181 -5.38 36.01 20.19
N ARG A 182 -4.32 35.56 19.51
CA ARG A 182 -2.95 36.02 19.74
C ARG A 182 -2.83 37.55 19.56
N THR A 183 -3.44 38.09 18.50
CA THR A 183 -3.42 39.53 18.21
C THR A 183 -4.13 40.34 19.30
N THR A 184 -5.26 39.83 19.80
CA THR A 184 -6.01 40.46 20.89
C THR A 184 -5.25 40.42 22.21
N LEU A 185 -4.53 39.33 22.50
CA LEU A 185 -3.68 39.18 23.69
C LEU A 185 -2.43 40.09 23.65
N ILE A 186 -1.82 40.31 22.49
CA ILE A 186 -0.71 41.27 22.33
C ILE A 186 -1.14 42.69 22.71
N ASN A 187 -2.36 43.07 22.31
CA ASN A 187 -2.93 44.39 22.56
C ASN A 187 -3.94 44.35 23.71
N TYR A 188 -3.64 43.57 24.76
CA TYR A 188 -4.56 43.31 25.86
C TYR A 188 -4.99 44.60 26.56
N ASP A 189 -6.30 44.71 26.76
CA ASP A 189 -6.93 45.65 27.67
C ASP A 189 -8.01 44.92 28.47
N ASN A 190 -8.22 45.30 29.73
CA ASN A 190 -9.13 44.59 30.62
C ASN A 190 -10.60 44.65 30.15
N SER A 191 -10.99 45.64 29.32
CA SER A 191 -12.33 45.67 28.71
C SER A 191 -12.59 44.48 27.77
N LYS A 192 -11.54 43.89 27.19
CA LYS A 192 -11.62 42.74 26.28
C LYS A 192 -11.51 41.39 26.99
N LYS A 193 -11.41 41.37 28.33
CA LYS A 193 -11.20 40.14 29.11
C LYS A 193 -12.24 39.07 28.77
N GLU A 194 -13.51 39.43 28.78
CA GLU A 194 -14.61 38.47 28.54
C GLU A 194 -14.60 37.94 27.10
N GLU A 195 -14.32 38.80 26.12
CA GLU A 195 -14.17 38.43 24.71
C GLU A 195 -13.02 37.43 24.53
N ILE A 196 -11.86 37.68 25.15
CA ILE A 196 -10.70 36.78 25.11
C ILE A 196 -11.04 35.42 25.72
N LEU A 197 -11.72 35.39 26.87
CA LEU A 197 -12.09 34.14 27.53
C LEU A 197 -13.04 33.32 26.64
N GLN A 198 -14.03 33.95 26.03
CA GLN A 198 -14.97 33.27 25.15
C GLN A 198 -14.29 32.78 23.86
N HIS A 199 -13.48 33.62 23.23
CA HIS A 199 -12.74 33.26 22.02
C HIS A 199 -11.74 32.13 22.29
N ALA A 200 -10.98 32.22 23.39
CA ALA A 200 -10.05 31.16 23.78
C ALA A 200 -10.78 29.83 24.00
N ASN A 201 -11.86 29.81 24.78
CA ASN A 201 -12.63 28.58 25.01
C ASN A 201 -13.21 28.00 23.71
N ALA A 202 -13.75 28.84 22.83
CA ALA A 202 -14.25 28.41 21.52
C ALA A 202 -13.14 27.80 20.66
N THR A 203 -11.95 28.42 20.64
CA THR A 203 -10.78 27.94 19.90
C THR A 203 -10.31 26.59 20.44
N LEU A 204 -10.17 26.46 21.76
CA LEU A 204 -9.73 25.24 22.41
C LEU A 204 -10.70 24.08 22.17
N ASN A 205 -12.01 24.32 22.27
CA ASN A 205 -13.01 23.30 21.96
C ASN A 205 -12.92 22.85 20.51
N LYS A 206 -12.71 23.78 19.56
CA LYS A 206 -12.58 23.45 18.15
C LYS A 206 -11.32 22.62 17.84
N ILE A 207 -10.22 22.90 18.54
CA ILE A 207 -8.98 22.09 18.45
C ILE A 207 -9.24 20.68 18.99
N LEU A 208 -9.86 20.54 20.16
CA LEU A 208 -10.18 19.23 20.76
C LEU A 208 -11.14 18.43 19.86
N ASP A 209 -12.12 19.09 19.24
CA ASP A 209 -13.01 18.47 18.25
C ASP A 209 -12.25 18.01 16.99
N MET A 210 -11.22 18.74 16.55
CA MET A 210 -10.38 18.32 15.42
C MET A 210 -9.55 17.10 15.79
N ILE A 211 -8.89 17.10 16.95
CA ILE A 211 -8.15 15.94 17.49
C ILE A 211 -9.04 14.70 17.52
N PHE A 212 -10.28 14.83 18.02
CA PHE A 212 -11.24 13.74 18.02
C PHE A 212 -11.52 13.21 16.60
N LYS A 213 -11.76 14.09 15.62
CA LYS A 213 -12.02 13.68 14.24
C LYS A 213 -10.79 13.04 13.59
N GLU A 214 -9.60 13.54 13.89
CA GLU A 214 -8.36 12.96 13.37
C GLU A 214 -8.17 11.54 13.90
N GLU A 215 -8.24 11.34 15.21
CA GLU A 215 -7.99 10.04 15.83
C GLU A 215 -9.06 9.00 15.55
N ASN A 216 -10.33 9.41 15.42
CA ASN A 216 -11.45 8.49 15.30
C ASN A 216 -11.97 8.35 13.85
N ILE A 217 -11.56 9.22 12.93
CA ILE A 217 -12.06 9.21 11.55
C ILE A 217 -10.90 9.22 10.55
N LEU A 218 -10.05 10.25 10.58
CA LEU A 218 -9.02 10.43 9.54
C LEU A 218 -7.93 9.37 9.60
N LEU A 219 -7.28 9.20 10.77
CA LEU A 219 -6.14 8.31 10.93
C LEU A 219 -6.54 6.83 10.73
N PRO A 220 -7.69 6.34 11.24
CA PRO A 220 -8.17 5.00 10.91
C PRO A 220 -8.43 4.82 9.41
N MET A 221 -9.12 5.78 8.78
CA MET A 221 -9.38 5.74 7.34
C MET A 221 -8.09 5.71 6.53
N ALA A 222 -7.09 6.50 6.91
CA ALA A 222 -5.80 6.50 6.24
C ALA A 222 -5.05 5.19 6.44
N LEU A 223 -5.07 4.59 7.64
CA LEU A 223 -4.45 3.30 7.90
C LEU A 223 -5.03 2.18 7.02
N ASP A 224 -6.35 2.20 6.81
CA ASP A 224 -7.04 1.20 5.98
C ASP A 224 -6.82 1.41 4.47
N THR A 225 -6.39 2.62 4.07
CA THR A 225 -6.29 3.01 2.65
C THR A 225 -4.85 3.02 2.12
N LEU A 226 -3.91 3.58 2.89
CA LEU A 226 -2.54 3.83 2.43
C LEU A 226 -1.66 2.59 2.55
N THR A 227 -0.76 2.44 1.58
CA THR A 227 0.26 1.39 1.61
C THR A 227 1.42 1.75 2.54
N GLU A 228 2.21 0.75 2.96
CA GLU A 228 3.40 0.98 3.80
C GLU A 228 4.41 1.92 3.13
N ASP A 229 4.62 1.83 1.81
CA ASP A 229 5.56 2.69 1.09
C ASP A 229 5.10 4.16 1.05
N GLU A 230 3.79 4.39 0.98
CA GLU A 230 3.22 5.73 1.09
C GLU A 230 3.40 6.27 2.51
N TRP A 231 3.25 5.43 3.55
CA TRP A 231 3.58 5.83 4.92
C TRP A 231 5.06 6.12 5.13
N ILE A 232 5.96 5.39 4.48
CA ILE A 232 7.41 5.71 4.48
C ILE A 232 7.64 7.07 3.84
N SER A 233 7.01 7.34 2.69
CA SER A 233 7.16 8.63 1.99
C SER A 233 6.68 9.79 2.87
N ILE A 234 5.52 9.65 3.52
CA ILE A 234 5.00 10.62 4.50
C ILE A 234 6.00 10.83 5.63
N MET A 235 6.60 9.76 6.15
CA MET A 235 7.60 9.85 7.22
C MET A 235 8.86 10.60 6.78
N GLU A 236 9.39 10.28 5.59
CA GLU A 236 10.62 10.88 5.06
C GLU A 236 10.45 12.37 4.75
N GLU A 237 9.28 12.77 4.24
CA GLU A 237 8.96 14.16 3.90
C GLU A 237 8.47 14.99 5.11
N SER A 238 8.14 14.34 6.23
CA SER A 238 7.68 15.03 7.45
C SER A 238 8.71 16.00 8.02
N ASP A 239 10.00 15.70 7.88
CA ASP A 239 11.11 16.54 8.36
C ASP A 239 11.16 17.90 7.62
N GLU A 240 10.67 17.97 6.39
CA GLU A 240 10.67 19.23 5.60
C GLU A 240 9.69 20.27 6.17
N ILE A 241 8.58 19.81 6.75
CA ILE A 241 7.58 20.66 7.40
C ILE A 241 7.91 20.81 8.91
N GLY A 242 8.42 19.76 9.53
CA GLY A 242 8.76 19.70 10.94
C GLY A 242 7.59 19.26 11.83
N TYR A 243 7.83 19.25 13.14
CA TYR A 243 6.91 18.70 14.13
C TYR A 243 6.33 19.71 15.14
N CYS A 244 5.14 19.39 15.62
CA CYS A 244 4.33 20.22 16.53
C CYS A 244 4.57 19.79 17.98
N LEU A 245 5.20 20.66 18.78
CA LEU A 245 5.52 20.49 20.21
C LEU A 245 6.48 19.34 20.57
N ILE A 246 6.46 18.24 19.83
CA ILE A 246 7.29 17.05 20.02
C ILE A 246 7.82 16.56 18.69
N GLU A 247 8.93 15.83 18.69
CA GLU A 247 9.52 15.19 17.50
C GLU A 247 9.66 13.69 17.78
N PRO A 248 9.42 12.81 16.80
CA PRO A 248 9.62 11.37 17.00
C PRO A 248 11.10 11.05 17.24
N GLU A 249 11.41 10.42 18.38
CA GLU A 249 12.79 10.01 18.72
C GLU A 249 13.31 8.85 17.86
N ILE A 250 12.40 8.12 17.21
CA ILE A 250 12.68 6.91 16.44
C ILE A 250 12.00 7.05 15.08
N LYS A 251 12.73 6.79 13.99
CA LYS A 251 12.11 6.64 12.66
C LYS A 251 11.56 5.24 12.51
N TRP A 252 10.32 5.12 12.06
CA TRP A 252 9.74 3.81 11.78
C TRP A 252 10.36 3.21 10.54
N HIS A 253 10.88 2.01 10.70
CA HIS A 253 11.21 1.16 9.58
C HIS A 253 10.18 0.04 9.60
N PRO A 254 9.33 -0.10 8.56
CA PRO A 254 8.44 -1.24 8.47
C PRO A 254 9.25 -2.51 8.68
N GLU A 255 8.70 -3.49 9.40
CA GLU A 255 9.24 -4.84 9.45
C GLU A 255 9.02 -5.49 8.09
N ARG A 256 9.71 -4.98 7.06
CA ARG A 256 9.96 -5.75 5.86
C ARG A 256 10.66 -7.00 6.36
N VAL A 257 10.07 -8.17 6.12
CA VAL A 257 10.80 -9.43 6.22
C VAL A 257 12.04 -9.21 5.37
N ASN A 258 13.14 -8.95 6.05
CA ASN A 258 14.36 -8.52 5.41
C ASN A 258 14.95 -9.82 4.85
N VAL A 259 14.51 -10.18 3.65
CA VAL A 259 14.92 -11.40 2.95
C VAL A 259 16.45 -11.46 2.94
N GLU A 260 17.10 -10.30 2.76
CA GLU A 260 18.56 -10.15 2.83
C GLU A 260 19.18 -10.44 4.22
N LYS A 261 18.51 -10.11 5.34
CA LYS A 261 19.03 -10.40 6.70
C LYS A 261 18.71 -11.82 7.18
N LYS A 262 17.59 -12.41 6.77
CA LYS A 262 17.33 -13.84 7.04
C LYS A 262 18.34 -14.75 6.33
N GLU A 263 18.99 -14.24 5.29
CA GLU A 263 19.87 -15.03 4.41
C GLU A 263 21.36 -14.72 4.55
N LYS A 264 21.75 -13.68 5.29
CA LYS A 264 23.13 -13.54 5.79
C LYS A 264 23.52 -14.57 6.85
N PHE A 265 22.57 -15.40 7.31
CA PHE A 265 22.83 -16.55 8.18
C PHE A 265 22.87 -17.89 7.44
N SER A 266 22.71 -17.91 6.11
CA SER A 266 23.01 -19.09 5.29
C SER A 266 24.29 -18.84 4.49
N ASP A 267 25.41 -18.81 5.20
CA ASP A 267 26.74 -19.06 4.62
C ASP A 267 26.78 -20.53 4.17
N GLU A 268 26.18 -20.84 3.03
CA GLU A 268 26.50 -22.04 2.25
C GLU A 268 26.05 -21.83 0.80
N ALA A 269 27.01 -21.90 -0.11
CA ALA A 269 26.90 -21.52 -1.51
C ALA A 269 25.76 -22.24 -2.26
N SER A 270 24.69 -21.52 -2.65
CA SER A 270 23.98 -21.74 -3.92
C SER A 270 22.93 -20.64 -4.21
N GLN A 271 23.08 -20.01 -5.38
CA GLN A 271 22.16 -19.06 -6.04
C GLN A 271 21.93 -17.70 -5.36
N SER A 272 22.82 -16.76 -5.70
CA SER A 272 22.63 -15.33 -5.44
C SER A 272 21.36 -14.81 -6.12
N TYR A 273 20.52 -14.13 -5.35
CA TYR A 273 19.37 -13.38 -5.86
C TYR A 273 19.78 -12.31 -6.87
N ILE A 274 18.90 -12.03 -7.82
CA ILE A 274 19.03 -10.96 -8.81
C ILE A 274 18.13 -9.80 -8.39
N LYS A 275 18.73 -8.62 -8.19
CA LYS A 275 18.03 -7.38 -7.85
C LYS A 275 17.65 -6.62 -9.12
N PHE A 276 16.38 -6.27 -9.23
CA PHE A 276 15.79 -5.41 -10.25
C PHE A 276 15.38 -4.06 -9.63
N ASP A 277 15.11 -3.07 -10.46
CA ASP A 277 14.62 -1.76 -9.99
C ASP A 277 13.29 -1.87 -9.22
N THR A 278 12.47 -2.89 -9.53
CA THR A 278 11.12 -3.08 -8.98
C THR A 278 10.96 -4.37 -8.17
N GLY A 279 12.06 -5.05 -7.78
CA GLY A 279 11.95 -6.30 -7.04
C GLY A 279 13.24 -7.11 -6.97
N ILE A 280 13.20 -8.27 -6.31
CA ILE A 280 14.33 -9.19 -6.16
C ILE A 280 13.81 -10.60 -6.43
N LEU A 281 14.48 -11.35 -7.31
CA LEU A 281 14.08 -12.72 -7.66
C LEU A 281 15.30 -13.65 -7.72
N LYS A 282 15.10 -14.92 -7.42
CA LYS A 282 16.08 -15.98 -7.73
C LYS A 282 16.06 -16.30 -9.24
N PRO A 283 17.18 -16.80 -9.80
CA PRO A 283 17.20 -17.32 -11.17
C PRO A 283 16.10 -18.37 -11.46
N GLU A 284 15.79 -19.23 -10.49
CA GLU A 284 14.74 -20.25 -10.62
C GLU A 284 13.33 -19.65 -10.70
N GLU A 285 13.06 -18.59 -9.91
CA GLU A 285 11.79 -17.87 -9.93
C GLU A 285 11.59 -17.15 -11.25
N ILE A 286 12.64 -16.53 -11.79
CA ILE A 286 12.62 -15.88 -13.11
C ILE A 286 12.27 -16.91 -14.19
N SER A 287 12.91 -18.09 -14.16
CA SER A 287 12.59 -19.17 -15.10
C SER A 287 11.14 -19.63 -14.96
N ALA A 288 10.66 -19.83 -13.73
CA ALA A 288 9.29 -20.27 -13.48
C ALA A 288 8.25 -19.23 -13.97
N ILE A 289 8.50 -17.94 -13.76
CA ILE A 289 7.63 -16.87 -14.27
C ILE A 289 7.55 -16.95 -15.79
N PHE A 290 8.69 -16.97 -16.48
CA PHE A 290 8.74 -17.01 -17.95
C PHE A 290 8.12 -18.29 -18.53
N ASP A 291 8.25 -19.44 -17.85
CA ASP A 291 7.67 -20.71 -18.29
C ASP A 291 6.14 -20.78 -18.09
N ASN A 292 5.55 -19.89 -17.28
CA ASN A 292 4.10 -19.82 -17.01
C ASN A 292 3.40 -18.62 -17.65
N LEU A 293 4.11 -17.81 -18.45
CA LEU A 293 3.46 -16.75 -19.24
C LEU A 293 2.52 -17.37 -20.29
N PRO A 294 1.39 -16.72 -20.62
CA PRO A 294 0.44 -17.21 -21.63
C PRO A 294 0.96 -17.04 -23.07
N PHE A 295 2.27 -16.85 -23.24
CA PHE A 295 2.97 -16.69 -24.51
C PHE A 295 4.42 -17.16 -24.36
N ASP A 296 4.99 -17.61 -25.48
CA ASP A 296 6.38 -18.01 -25.58
C ASP A 296 7.26 -16.78 -25.81
N ILE A 297 8.45 -16.77 -25.21
CA ILE A 297 9.47 -15.76 -25.49
C ILE A 297 10.78 -16.40 -25.98
N THR A 298 11.44 -15.75 -26.93
CA THR A 298 12.83 -16.04 -27.33
C THR A 298 13.62 -14.74 -27.32
N PHE A 299 14.76 -14.71 -26.63
CA PHE A 299 15.65 -13.56 -26.62
C PHE A 299 16.92 -13.84 -27.43
N VAL A 300 17.22 -12.91 -28.34
CA VAL A 300 18.41 -12.87 -29.17
C VAL A 300 19.20 -11.63 -28.78
N ASP A 301 20.49 -11.76 -28.48
CA ASP A 301 21.31 -10.62 -28.08
C ASP A 301 21.70 -9.70 -29.26
N LYS A 302 22.48 -8.66 -28.95
CA LYS A 302 22.98 -7.69 -29.93
C LYS A 302 23.86 -8.28 -31.04
N ASP A 303 24.46 -9.45 -30.79
CA ASP A 303 25.33 -10.18 -31.71
C ASP A 303 24.57 -11.22 -32.55
N ASP A 304 23.23 -11.15 -32.49
CA ASP A 304 22.27 -12.05 -33.16
C ASP A 304 22.32 -13.49 -32.65
N ILE A 305 22.78 -13.70 -31.41
CA ILE A 305 22.91 -15.00 -30.76
C ILE A 305 21.70 -15.27 -29.87
N VAL A 306 21.08 -16.44 -30.04
CA VAL A 306 19.98 -16.88 -29.17
C VAL A 306 20.52 -17.14 -27.76
N LYS A 307 20.05 -16.38 -26.77
CA LYS A 307 20.51 -16.49 -25.37
C LYS A 307 19.51 -17.16 -24.45
N TYR A 308 18.23 -17.02 -24.74
CA TYR A 308 17.18 -17.53 -23.88
C TYR A 308 15.92 -17.84 -24.67
N PHE A 309 15.16 -18.80 -24.17
CA PHE A 309 13.79 -19.03 -24.59
C PHE A 309 12.99 -19.57 -23.39
N SER A 310 11.70 -19.22 -23.27
CA SER A 310 10.83 -19.82 -22.25
C SER A 310 10.40 -21.23 -22.65
N ASN A 311 10.14 -22.09 -21.67
CA ASN A 311 9.76 -23.48 -21.85
C ASN A 311 8.32 -23.74 -21.40
N THR A 312 7.37 -23.01 -22.00
CA THR A 312 5.95 -23.16 -21.70
C THR A 312 5.43 -24.55 -22.09
N LYS A 313 4.39 -25.03 -21.39
CA LYS A 313 3.81 -26.37 -21.64
C LYS A 313 3.15 -26.49 -23.01
N ASP A 314 2.53 -25.42 -23.49
CA ASP A 314 1.70 -25.41 -24.71
C ASP A 314 2.37 -24.73 -25.91
N ARG A 315 3.72 -24.69 -25.87
CA ARG A 315 4.56 -24.02 -26.85
C ARG A 315 4.16 -24.30 -28.29
N ILE A 316 4.10 -23.25 -29.10
CA ILE A 316 3.65 -23.33 -30.50
C ILE A 316 4.78 -23.81 -31.42
N PHE A 317 6.00 -23.29 -31.24
CA PHE A 317 7.17 -23.69 -32.01
C PHE A 317 8.20 -24.37 -31.12
N ALA A 318 8.51 -25.64 -31.41
CA ALA A 318 9.52 -26.37 -30.65
C ALA A 318 10.87 -25.64 -30.67
N ARG A 319 11.53 -25.59 -29.51
CA ARG A 319 12.93 -25.17 -29.36
C ARG A 319 13.67 -26.22 -28.56
N THR A 320 14.85 -26.58 -29.02
CA THR A 320 15.77 -27.46 -28.31
C THR A 320 16.85 -26.63 -27.62
N LYS A 321 17.39 -27.10 -26.49
CA LYS A 321 18.51 -26.42 -25.80
C LYS A 321 19.73 -26.20 -26.71
N SER A 322 19.89 -27.00 -27.76
CA SER A 322 20.94 -26.84 -28.78
C SER A 322 20.85 -25.55 -29.60
N VAL A 323 19.74 -24.81 -29.52
CA VAL A 323 19.61 -23.49 -30.17
C VAL A 323 20.33 -22.39 -29.40
N ILE A 324 20.54 -22.55 -28.09
CA ILE A 324 21.23 -21.57 -27.25
C ILE A 324 22.68 -21.44 -27.73
N GLY A 325 23.13 -20.19 -27.95
CA GLY A 325 24.44 -19.89 -28.49
C GLY A 325 24.53 -19.91 -30.02
N ARG A 326 23.46 -20.29 -30.72
CA ARG A 326 23.41 -20.29 -32.19
C ARG A 326 23.00 -18.91 -32.71
N LYS A 327 23.56 -18.50 -33.85
CA LYS A 327 23.08 -17.32 -34.60
C LYS A 327 21.66 -17.54 -35.13
N VAL A 328 20.79 -16.55 -34.94
CA VAL A 328 19.36 -16.64 -35.29
C VAL A 328 19.11 -16.90 -36.79
N GLN A 329 20.02 -16.46 -37.67
CA GLN A 329 19.97 -16.73 -39.11
C GLN A 329 20.02 -18.25 -39.40
N TYR A 330 20.75 -19.02 -38.60
CA TYR A 330 20.84 -20.47 -38.79
C TYR A 330 19.67 -21.24 -38.18
N CYS A 331 18.75 -20.55 -37.49
CA CYS A 331 17.55 -21.14 -36.91
C CYS A 331 16.34 -21.08 -37.85
N HIS A 332 16.49 -20.45 -39.03
CA HIS A 332 15.44 -20.25 -40.02
C HIS A 332 15.80 -20.93 -41.35
N PRO A 333 14.81 -21.40 -42.13
CA PRO A 333 15.05 -21.92 -43.48
C PRO A 333 15.70 -20.86 -44.41
N PRO A 334 16.51 -21.27 -45.40
CA PRO A 334 17.17 -20.34 -46.32
C PRO A 334 16.20 -19.38 -47.05
N ALA A 335 14.97 -19.84 -47.30
CA ALA A 335 13.94 -19.05 -47.95
C ALA A 335 13.46 -17.84 -47.12
N SER A 336 13.63 -17.83 -45.79
CA SER A 336 13.14 -16.75 -44.91
C SER A 336 14.23 -15.99 -44.16
N VAL A 337 15.50 -16.42 -44.25
CA VAL A 337 16.65 -15.77 -43.60
C VAL A 337 16.78 -14.29 -43.94
N HIS A 338 16.57 -13.92 -45.21
CA HIS A 338 16.70 -12.53 -45.66
C HIS A 338 15.68 -11.59 -44.98
N ILE A 339 14.50 -12.10 -44.60
CA ILE A 339 13.48 -11.35 -43.86
C ILE A 339 13.96 -11.09 -42.43
N VAL A 340 14.53 -12.11 -41.77
CA VAL A 340 15.08 -12.01 -40.41
C VAL A 340 16.24 -11.02 -40.37
N GLU A 341 17.15 -11.09 -41.35
CA GLU A 341 18.29 -10.17 -41.45
C GLU A 341 17.85 -8.73 -41.63
N GLN A 342 16.88 -8.47 -42.53
CA GLN A 342 16.35 -7.14 -42.74
C GLN A 342 15.67 -6.59 -41.47
N LEU A 343 14.91 -7.43 -40.75
CA LEU A 343 14.25 -7.04 -39.52
C LEU A 343 15.27 -6.63 -38.43
N LEU A 344 16.32 -7.43 -38.24
CA LEU A 344 17.39 -7.13 -37.28
C LEU A 344 18.13 -5.84 -37.64
N GLN A 345 18.37 -5.58 -38.93
CA GLN A 345 18.95 -4.32 -39.40
C GLN A 345 18.04 -3.12 -39.11
N ASP A 346 16.73 -3.26 -39.37
CA ASP A 346 15.75 -2.21 -39.08
C ASP A 346 15.68 -1.92 -37.56
N PHE A 347 15.82 -2.93 -36.69
CA PHE A 347 15.89 -2.75 -35.25
C PHE A 347 17.21 -2.12 -34.78
N LYS A 348 18.35 -2.59 -35.27
CA LYS A 348 19.68 -2.04 -34.92
C LYS A 348 19.81 -0.58 -35.33
N SER A 349 19.32 -0.22 -36.52
CA SER A 349 19.33 1.16 -37.02
C SER A 349 18.29 2.08 -36.35
N GLY A 350 17.34 1.52 -35.60
CA GLY A 350 16.23 2.28 -35.01
C GLY A 350 15.12 2.64 -35.98
N LYS A 351 15.16 2.16 -37.22
CA LYS A 351 14.09 2.32 -38.21
C LYS A 351 12.77 1.68 -37.76
N LYS A 352 12.84 0.60 -36.98
CA LYS A 352 11.68 -0.05 -36.35
C LYS A 352 11.95 -0.32 -34.86
N SER A 353 10.89 -0.31 -34.06
CA SER A 353 10.89 -0.72 -32.65
C SER A 353 10.19 -2.05 -32.42
N HIS A 354 9.28 -2.45 -33.31
CA HIS A 354 8.61 -3.73 -33.31
C HIS A 354 8.17 -4.14 -34.72
N GLU A 355 7.79 -5.41 -34.87
CA GLU A 355 7.17 -5.96 -36.08
C GLU A 355 6.25 -7.13 -35.68
N ASP A 356 5.06 -7.20 -36.27
CA ASP A 356 4.02 -8.15 -35.89
C ASP A 356 3.60 -9.02 -37.08
N PHE A 357 3.45 -10.32 -36.86
CA PHE A 357 2.99 -11.31 -37.83
C PHE A 357 1.86 -12.15 -37.24
N TRP A 358 0.95 -12.62 -38.08
CA TRP A 358 -0.08 -13.56 -37.66
C TRP A 358 -0.32 -14.63 -38.71
N ILE A 359 -0.40 -15.87 -38.27
CA ILE A 359 -0.62 -17.03 -39.14
C ILE A 359 -1.66 -17.96 -38.53
N LYS A 360 -2.39 -18.66 -39.40
CA LYS A 360 -3.23 -19.79 -38.98
C LYS A 360 -2.41 -21.07 -39.12
N LEU A 361 -2.29 -21.82 -38.03
CA LEU A 361 -1.55 -23.07 -38.00
C LEU A 361 -2.45 -24.16 -37.40
N GLY A 362 -3.13 -24.90 -38.26
CA GLY A 362 -4.16 -25.85 -37.82
C GLY A 362 -5.34 -25.13 -37.16
N ASP A 363 -5.62 -25.49 -35.92
CA ASP A 363 -6.64 -24.89 -35.04
C ASP A 363 -6.16 -23.63 -34.32
N LYS A 364 -4.85 -23.38 -34.26
CA LYS A 364 -4.26 -22.22 -33.58
C LYS A 364 -4.26 -20.96 -34.46
N TYR A 365 -4.52 -19.80 -33.85
CA TYR A 365 -4.29 -18.50 -34.48
C TYR A 365 -3.07 -17.85 -33.83
N VAL A 366 -1.91 -18.06 -34.44
CA VAL A 366 -0.62 -17.66 -33.88
C VAL A 366 -0.34 -16.20 -34.19
N PHE A 367 -0.09 -15.42 -33.14
CA PHE A 367 0.40 -14.04 -33.21
C PHE A 367 1.86 -14.01 -32.76
N ILE A 368 2.74 -13.53 -33.64
CA ILE A 368 4.19 -13.47 -33.43
C ILE A 368 4.59 -12.01 -33.46
N ARG A 369 5.30 -11.56 -32.44
CA ARG A 369 5.73 -10.17 -32.30
C ARG A 369 7.22 -10.13 -32.05
N TYR A 370 7.92 -9.22 -32.70
CA TYR A 370 9.32 -8.97 -32.47
C TYR A 370 9.50 -7.57 -31.92
N PHE A 371 10.31 -7.40 -30.88
CA PHE A 371 10.60 -6.11 -30.26
C PHE A 371 12.10 -5.86 -30.23
N ALA A 372 12.51 -4.64 -30.60
CA ALA A 372 13.86 -4.16 -30.37
C ALA A 372 14.02 -3.78 -28.89
N ILE A 373 14.83 -4.53 -28.16
CA ILE A 373 15.12 -4.27 -26.75
C ILE A 373 16.27 -3.28 -26.65
N ARG A 374 16.05 -2.23 -25.86
CA ARG A 374 17.02 -1.15 -25.63
C ARG A 374 17.28 -0.95 -24.14
N ASP A 375 18.48 -0.51 -23.80
CA ASP A 375 18.83 -0.17 -22.43
C ASP A 375 18.34 1.24 -22.03
N LYS A 376 18.67 1.67 -20.80
CA LYS A 376 18.31 2.99 -20.25
C LYS A 376 18.87 4.17 -21.07
N ASN A 377 19.92 3.95 -21.86
CA ASN A 377 20.54 4.96 -22.73
C ASN A 377 19.98 4.92 -24.17
N GLY A 378 19.05 4.01 -24.47
CA GLY A 378 18.49 3.80 -25.80
C GLY A 378 19.34 2.91 -26.72
N GLU A 379 20.43 2.31 -26.22
CA GLU A 379 21.29 1.42 -27.00
C GLU A 379 20.57 0.08 -27.26
N TYR A 380 20.64 -0.44 -28.48
CA TYR A 380 20.06 -1.74 -28.83
C TYR A 380 20.85 -2.87 -28.16
N ILE A 381 20.17 -3.67 -27.33
CA ILE A 381 20.78 -4.79 -26.59
C ILE A 381 20.30 -6.17 -27.07
N GLY A 382 19.27 -6.22 -27.91
CA GLY A 382 18.80 -7.47 -28.49
C GLY A 382 17.39 -7.38 -29.07
N THR A 383 16.88 -8.52 -29.52
CA THR A 383 15.52 -8.69 -30.03
C THR A 383 14.78 -9.71 -29.17
N LEU A 384 13.56 -9.37 -28.77
CA LEU A 384 12.63 -10.30 -28.13
C LEU A 384 11.56 -10.73 -29.12
N GLU A 385 11.46 -12.03 -29.38
CA GLU A 385 10.33 -12.68 -30.04
C GLU A 385 9.30 -13.07 -28.98
N VAL A 386 8.03 -12.76 -29.21
CA VAL A 386 6.88 -13.19 -28.41
C VAL A 386 5.91 -13.92 -29.32
N THR A 387 5.50 -15.14 -28.95
CA THR A 387 4.54 -15.93 -29.73
C THR A 387 3.36 -16.36 -28.86
N GLN A 388 2.14 -16.12 -29.32
CA GLN A 388 0.91 -16.43 -28.58
C GLN A 388 -0.16 -17.04 -29.48
N ASP A 389 -0.91 -18.02 -28.99
CA ASP A 389 -2.17 -18.43 -29.64
C ASP A 389 -3.29 -17.49 -29.15
N ILE A 390 -3.76 -16.66 -30.06
CA ILE A 390 -4.80 -15.66 -29.77
C ILE A 390 -6.20 -16.17 -30.13
N ALA A 391 -6.36 -17.41 -30.60
CA ALA A 391 -7.68 -17.97 -30.87
C ALA A 391 -8.58 -17.98 -29.62
N PRO A 392 -8.12 -18.39 -28.42
CA PRO A 392 -8.93 -18.33 -27.20
C PRO A 392 -9.29 -16.89 -26.80
N ILE A 393 -8.38 -15.94 -27.01
CA ILE A 393 -8.61 -14.52 -26.71
C ILE A 393 -9.70 -13.95 -27.62
N LYS A 394 -9.67 -14.29 -28.91
CA LYS A 394 -10.69 -13.87 -29.89
C LYS A 394 -12.07 -14.46 -29.64
N ALA A 395 -12.14 -15.56 -28.89
CA ALA A 395 -13.40 -16.21 -28.52
C ALA A 395 -14.04 -15.62 -27.24
N ILE A 396 -13.37 -14.68 -26.57
CA ILE A 396 -13.93 -14.00 -25.39
C ILE A 396 -15.05 -13.07 -25.87
N GLU A 397 -16.25 -13.28 -25.32
CA GLU A 397 -17.42 -12.43 -25.53
C GLU A 397 -17.99 -11.96 -24.18
N GLY A 398 -18.66 -10.80 -24.19
CA GLY A 398 -19.24 -10.22 -22.98
C GLY A 398 -18.18 -9.83 -21.95
N GLU A 399 -18.48 -10.05 -20.67
CA GLU A 399 -17.59 -9.72 -19.56
C GLU A 399 -17.61 -10.82 -18.50
N LYS A 400 -16.43 -11.16 -17.96
CA LYS A 400 -16.28 -12.03 -16.79
C LYS A 400 -15.62 -11.24 -15.67
N ARG A 401 -16.43 -10.74 -14.74
CA ARG A 401 -15.99 -9.88 -13.61
C ARG A 401 -15.78 -10.65 -12.30
N LEU A 402 -16.18 -11.92 -12.25
CA LEU A 402 -16.09 -12.80 -11.10
C LEU A 402 -15.51 -14.16 -11.52
N MET A 403 -14.88 -14.87 -10.58
CA MET A 403 -14.32 -16.20 -10.83
C MET A 403 -15.46 -17.22 -11.11
N SER A 404 -15.18 -18.20 -11.97
CA SER A 404 -16.11 -19.29 -12.32
C SER A 404 -15.68 -20.60 -11.70
#